data_AF-A0AAV1L9N5-F1
#
_entry.id   AF-A0AAV1L9N5-F1
#
_cell.length_a   1.000
_cell.length_b   1.000
_cell.length_c   1.000
_cell.angle_alpha   90.00
_cell.angle_beta   90.00
_cell.angle_gamma   90.00
#
_symmetry.space_group_name_H-M   'P 1'
#
loop_
_entity.id
_entity.type
_entity.pdbx_description
1 polymer ?
#
loop_
_entity_poly.entity_id
_entity_poly.type
_entity_poly.pdbx_seq_one_letter_code
_entity_poly.pdbx_strand_id
1 'polypeptide(L)'
;MHVSDNAALDVQDKFTKVRPLWEKLNEKWMKYWPQYNEVSIDESMIPYYGHHSTKQHIHGKPIRFGFKCWCMSTRLGYLIQAIPYQGASTGNTNLDLGVGGSVVMNLVAKLPTDFPFHVYIDNFFTSFRLLIALMDFDHQGTGTIRSNRVENAPLESIADIKKKQRGSYDQIIDETSGVSLVRYNDNNVVTVASTCEGVSPVGSAQRWSSAERKKNLDSTALLCSNV
;
A
#
# COMPACT_ATOMS: atom_id res chain seq x y z
N MET A 1 33.22 5.57 8.70
CA MET A 1 32.31 4.82 9.59
C MET A 1 32.01 3.48 8.94
N HIS A 2 32.17 2.37 9.65
CA HIS A 2 31.85 1.01 9.20
C HIS A 2 30.87 0.39 10.18
N VAL A 3 29.87 -0.34 9.67
CA VAL A 3 28.80 -0.95 10.51
C VAL A 3 28.69 -2.47 10.35
N SER A 4 29.50 -3.07 9.48
CA SER A 4 29.60 -4.53 9.28
C SER A 4 31.07 -4.94 9.13
N ASP A 5 31.40 -6.17 9.53
CA ASP A 5 32.70 -6.78 9.26
C ASP A 5 32.76 -7.27 7.80
N ASN A 6 33.78 -6.82 7.06
CA ASN A 6 33.96 -7.19 5.66
C ASN A 6 34.29 -8.68 5.47
N ALA A 7 34.79 -9.37 6.50
CA ALA A 7 35.10 -10.79 6.45
C ALA A 7 33.85 -11.70 6.57
N ALA A 8 32.71 -11.15 7.01
CA ALA A 8 31.50 -11.91 7.33
C ALA A 8 30.26 -11.40 6.57
N LEU A 9 30.44 -10.83 5.38
CA LEU A 9 29.34 -10.28 4.58
C LEU A 9 28.52 -11.39 3.91
N ASP A 10 27.20 -11.23 3.94
CA ASP A 10 26.28 -12.04 3.13
C ASP A 10 26.30 -11.54 1.68
N VAL A 11 26.78 -12.38 0.77
CA VAL A 11 26.90 -12.06 -0.66
C VAL A 11 25.55 -11.99 -1.38
N GLN A 12 24.48 -12.54 -0.80
CA GLN A 12 23.14 -12.48 -1.37
C GLN A 12 22.40 -11.19 -0.97
N ASP A 13 22.79 -10.57 0.15
CA ASP A 13 22.25 -9.30 0.60
C ASP A 13 23.05 -8.11 0.03
N LYS A 14 22.49 -7.43 -0.96
CA LYS A 14 23.10 -6.22 -1.57
C LYS A 14 23.20 -5.05 -0.58
N PHE A 15 22.52 -5.10 0.57
CA PHE A 15 22.67 -4.13 1.66
C PHE A 15 23.45 -4.68 2.86
N THR A 16 24.17 -5.80 2.72
CA THR A 16 24.91 -6.46 3.83
C THR A 16 25.82 -5.52 4.63
N LYS A 17 26.44 -4.54 3.96
CA LYS A 17 27.32 -3.55 4.60
C LYS A 17 26.62 -2.57 5.54
N VAL A 18 25.29 -2.46 5.45
CA VAL A 18 24.46 -1.59 6.32
C VAL A 18 23.36 -2.36 7.05
N ARG A 19 23.26 -3.68 6.82
CA ARG A 19 22.24 -4.54 7.40
C ARG A 19 22.15 -4.43 8.93
N PRO A 20 23.25 -4.46 9.70
CA PRO A 20 23.16 -4.36 11.17
C PRO A 20 22.59 -3.02 11.65
N LEU A 21 22.88 -1.94 10.92
CA LEU A 21 22.29 -0.62 11.22
C LEU A 21 20.81 -0.59 10.87
N TRP A 22 20.43 -1.15 9.71
CA TRP A 22 19.04 -1.21 9.27
C TRP A 22 18.16 -2.01 10.22
N GLU A 23 18.64 -3.16 10.69
CA GLU A 23 17.94 -4.00 11.67
C GLU A 23 17.75 -3.26 12.99
N LYS A 24 18.79 -2.58 13.49
CA LYS A 24 18.67 -1.71 14.67
C LYS A 24 17.66 -0.58 14.46
N LEU A 25 17.55 -0.01 13.27
CA LEU A 25 16.55 1.02 12.98
C LEU A 25 15.13 0.42 13.04
N ASN A 26 14.89 -0.70 12.37
CA ASN A 26 13.62 -1.43 12.42
C ASN A 26 13.23 -1.80 13.87
N GLU A 27 14.17 -2.29 14.68
CA GLU A 27 13.94 -2.56 16.12
C GLU A 27 13.50 -1.30 16.88
N LYS A 28 14.15 -0.15 16.62
CA LYS A 28 13.84 1.11 17.31
C LYS A 28 12.50 1.68 16.85
N TRP A 29 12.21 1.63 15.56
CA TRP A 29 10.93 2.03 14.99
C TRP A 29 9.79 1.22 15.60
N MET A 30 9.90 -0.10 15.61
CA MET A 30 8.89 -0.95 16.25
C MET A 30 8.75 -0.67 17.75
N LYS A 31 9.86 -0.48 18.47
CA LYS A 31 9.86 -0.24 19.93
C LYS A 31 9.18 1.07 20.32
N TYR A 32 9.34 2.14 19.55
CA TYR A 32 8.85 3.48 19.90
C TYR A 32 7.62 3.89 19.10
N TRP A 33 7.04 2.96 18.34
CA TRP A 33 5.82 3.20 17.60
C TRP A 33 4.64 3.48 18.54
N PRO A 34 3.91 4.60 18.35
CA PRO A 34 2.62 4.78 19.00
C PRO A 34 1.64 3.75 18.44
N GLN A 35 1.28 2.73 19.23
CA GLN A 35 0.47 1.58 18.82
C GLN A 35 -0.93 2.00 18.34
N TYR A 36 -1.02 2.36 17.07
CA TYR A 36 -2.27 2.60 16.34
C TYR A 36 -2.66 1.33 15.59
N ASN A 37 -3.95 1.07 15.46
CA ASN A 37 -4.41 -0.12 14.75
C ASN A 37 -4.48 0.10 13.24
N GLU A 38 -4.27 1.34 12.77
CA GLU A 38 -4.23 1.70 11.36
C GLU A 38 -2.80 1.86 10.86
N VAL A 39 -2.45 1.09 9.83
CA VAL A 39 -1.14 1.13 9.18
C VAL A 39 -1.30 1.28 7.67
N SER A 40 -0.34 1.94 7.02
CA SER A 40 -0.29 2.10 5.58
C SER A 40 0.98 1.46 5.03
N ILE A 41 0.86 0.77 3.89
CA ILE A 41 1.98 0.17 3.18
C ILE A 41 2.13 0.82 1.80
N ASP A 42 3.29 1.42 1.58
CA ASP A 42 3.67 2.10 0.34
C ASP A 42 5.20 2.04 0.12
N GLU A 43 5.67 2.64 -0.96
CA GLU A 43 7.07 2.79 -1.30
C GLU A 43 7.61 4.16 -0.88
N SER A 44 8.82 4.16 -0.32
CA SER A 44 9.58 5.39 -0.08
C SER A 44 10.90 5.38 -0.83
N MET A 45 11.40 6.58 -1.14
CA MET A 45 12.66 6.80 -1.87
C MET A 45 13.65 7.55 -0.99
N ILE A 46 14.84 6.97 -0.81
CA ILE A 46 15.98 7.59 -0.14
C ILE A 46 16.91 8.16 -1.23
N PRO A 47 17.13 9.48 -1.31
CA PRO A 47 17.87 10.09 -2.41
C PRO A 47 19.32 9.61 -2.44
N TYR A 48 19.77 9.17 -3.61
CA TYR A 48 21.15 8.73 -3.82
C TYR A 48 21.54 8.84 -5.29
N TYR A 49 22.70 9.45 -5.56
CA TYR A 49 23.15 9.78 -6.92
C TYR A 49 24.39 9.00 -7.37
N GLY A 50 25.06 8.29 -6.46
CA GLY A 50 26.27 7.52 -6.77
C GLY A 50 26.01 6.22 -7.54
N HIS A 51 27.05 5.41 -7.70
CA HIS A 51 26.98 4.12 -8.38
C HIS A 51 26.69 3.00 -7.36
N HIS A 52 25.48 2.44 -7.43
CA HIS A 52 25.11 1.25 -6.67
C HIS A 52 24.12 0.42 -7.48
N SER A 53 24.23 -0.92 -7.42
CA SER A 53 23.42 -1.84 -8.24
C SER A 53 21.93 -1.84 -7.88
N THR A 54 21.57 -1.42 -6.66
CA THR A 54 20.18 -1.32 -6.21
C THR A 54 19.56 0.07 -6.42
N LYS A 55 20.32 1.05 -6.93
CA LYS A 55 19.79 2.39 -7.22
C LYS A 55 18.65 2.29 -8.24
N GLN A 56 17.50 2.85 -7.91
CA GLN A 56 16.33 2.93 -8.76
C GLN A 56 16.19 4.31 -9.39
N HIS A 57 15.60 4.35 -10.59
CA HIS A 57 15.11 5.56 -11.22
C HIS A 57 13.59 5.46 -11.38
N ILE A 58 12.83 6.27 -10.62
CA ILE A 58 11.37 6.28 -10.65
C ILE A 58 10.90 7.59 -11.26
N HIS A 59 10.28 7.49 -12.44
CA HIS A 59 9.73 8.66 -13.13
C HIS A 59 8.50 9.21 -12.38
N GLY A 60 8.29 10.52 -12.43
CA GLY A 60 7.11 11.18 -11.86
C GLY A 60 7.08 11.33 -10.33
N LYS A 61 8.06 10.80 -9.60
CA LYS A 61 8.22 11.05 -8.15
C LYS A 61 9.14 12.26 -7.90
N PRO A 62 8.95 13.03 -6.81
CA PRO A 62 9.85 14.15 -6.47
C PRO A 62 11.31 13.71 -6.34
N ILE A 63 11.55 12.56 -5.70
CA ILE A 63 12.85 11.91 -5.61
C ILE A 63 12.95 10.85 -6.70
N ARG A 64 13.59 11.21 -7.82
CA ARG A 64 13.69 10.34 -9.00
C ARG A 64 14.78 9.28 -8.88
N PHE A 65 15.88 9.58 -8.21
CA PHE A 65 17.05 8.69 -8.10
C PHE A 65 17.34 8.37 -6.64
N GLY A 66 17.41 7.08 -6.32
CA GLY A 66 17.64 6.68 -4.94
C GLY A 66 17.48 5.20 -4.66
N PHE A 67 17.53 4.85 -3.37
CA PHE A 67 17.16 3.53 -2.89
C PHE A 67 15.66 3.50 -2.63
N LYS A 68 14.98 2.52 -3.23
CA LYS A 68 13.57 2.26 -2.94
C LYS A 68 13.46 1.39 -1.68
N CYS A 69 12.49 1.69 -0.82
CA CYS A 69 12.14 0.85 0.31
C CYS A 69 10.63 0.58 0.28
N TRP A 70 10.25 -0.64 0.66
CA TRP A 70 8.88 -0.95 1.06
C TRP A 70 8.72 -0.50 2.51
N CYS A 71 7.70 0.30 2.80
CA CYS A 71 7.52 0.94 4.10
C CYS A 71 6.14 0.63 4.65
N MET A 72 6.08 0.30 5.94
CA MET A 72 4.85 0.29 6.72
C MET A 72 4.91 1.46 7.71
N SER A 73 3.92 2.34 7.66
CA SER A 73 3.88 3.56 8.49
C SER A 73 2.50 3.86 9.03
N THR A 74 2.43 4.68 10.06
CA THR A 74 1.17 5.24 10.58
C THR A 74 0.63 6.34 9.67
N ARG A 75 -0.63 6.73 9.91
CA ARG A 75 -1.26 7.90 9.25
C ARG A 75 -0.48 9.22 9.44
N LEU A 76 0.28 9.36 10.53
CA LEU A 76 1.08 10.57 10.80
C LEU A 76 2.51 10.48 10.25
N GLY A 77 2.82 9.44 9.47
CA GLY A 77 4.12 9.25 8.83
C GLY A 77 5.19 8.65 9.72
N TYR A 78 4.84 8.15 10.92
CA TYR A 78 5.78 7.35 11.72
C TYR A 78 6.08 6.04 11.01
N LEU A 79 7.34 5.78 10.68
CA LEU A 79 7.78 4.54 10.05
C LEU A 79 7.86 3.42 11.10
N ILE A 80 7.15 2.31 10.86
CA ILE A 80 7.09 1.15 11.76
C ILE A 80 8.11 0.10 11.33
N GLN A 81 8.14 -0.19 10.03
CA GLN A 81 9.03 -1.19 9.44
C GLN A 81 9.37 -0.79 8.00
N ALA A 82 10.61 -1.04 7.59
CA ALA A 82 10.97 -0.91 6.18
C ALA A 82 11.89 -2.03 5.68
N ILE A 83 11.74 -2.36 4.40
CA ILE A 83 12.52 -3.37 3.69
C ILE A 83 13.18 -2.72 2.46
N PRO A 84 14.52 -2.62 2.42
CA PRO A 84 15.24 -2.08 1.26
C PRO A 84 15.01 -2.96 0.03
N TYR A 85 14.62 -2.35 -1.08
CA TYR A 85 14.41 -3.05 -2.34
C TYR A 85 15.75 -3.41 -2.99
N GLN A 86 15.96 -4.71 -3.27
CA GLN A 86 17.23 -5.23 -3.81
C GLN A 86 17.08 -5.84 -5.23
N GLY A 87 15.87 -5.81 -5.79
CA GLY A 87 15.52 -6.46 -7.05
C GLY A 87 14.16 -7.16 -6.99
N ALA A 88 13.72 -7.74 -8.10
CA ALA A 88 12.35 -8.24 -8.28
C ALA A 88 11.92 -9.34 -7.30
N SER A 89 12.87 -10.12 -6.78
CA SER A 89 12.61 -11.17 -5.77
C SER A 89 12.52 -10.63 -4.33
N THR A 90 12.77 -9.33 -4.10
CA THR A 90 12.82 -8.78 -2.75
C THR A 90 11.46 -8.85 -2.09
N GLY A 91 11.34 -9.69 -1.06
CA GLY A 91 10.10 -9.88 -0.31
C GLY A 91 9.06 -10.72 -1.05
N ASN A 92 9.42 -11.44 -2.11
CA ASN A 92 8.53 -12.39 -2.79
C ASN A 92 8.61 -13.77 -2.12
N THR A 93 7.97 -13.91 -0.98
CA THR A 93 7.98 -15.13 -0.15
C THR A 93 6.74 -16.02 -0.34
N ASN A 94 5.69 -15.50 -0.99
CA ASN A 94 4.46 -16.21 -1.29
C ASN A 94 4.08 -16.05 -2.77
N LEU A 95 4.33 -17.10 -3.56
CA LEU A 95 4.10 -17.09 -5.00
C LEU A 95 2.62 -16.92 -5.37
N ASP A 96 1.70 -17.37 -4.52
CA ASP A 96 0.25 -17.32 -4.80
C ASP A 96 -0.32 -15.89 -4.69
N LEU A 97 0.32 -15.06 -3.86
CA LEU A 97 0.01 -13.63 -3.71
C LEU A 97 0.81 -12.72 -4.65
N GLY A 98 1.86 -13.27 -5.27
CA GLY A 98 2.85 -12.52 -6.04
C GLY A 98 3.68 -11.54 -5.18
N VAL A 99 4.52 -10.75 -5.85
CA VAL A 99 5.48 -9.85 -5.17
C VAL A 99 4.77 -8.83 -4.28
N GLY A 100 3.72 -8.19 -4.78
CA GLY A 100 3.01 -7.14 -4.03
C GLY A 100 2.37 -7.66 -2.75
N GLY A 101 1.58 -8.74 -2.87
CA GLY A 101 0.94 -9.34 -1.70
C GLY A 101 1.93 -9.97 -0.72
N SER A 102 3.00 -10.60 -1.23
CA SER A 102 4.08 -11.10 -0.36
C SER A 102 4.74 -10.01 0.47
N VAL A 103 5.03 -8.85 -0.12
CA VAL A 103 5.62 -7.71 0.59
C VAL A 103 4.70 -7.23 1.71
N VAL A 104 3.40 -7.12 1.44
CA VAL A 104 2.40 -6.72 2.44
C VAL A 104 2.38 -7.73 3.59
N MET A 105 2.24 -9.02 3.31
CA MET A 105 2.20 -10.06 4.35
C MET A 105 3.51 -10.12 5.15
N ASN A 106 4.66 -9.91 4.51
CA ASN A 106 5.96 -9.87 5.21
C ASN A 106 6.10 -8.69 6.17
N LEU A 107 5.50 -7.54 5.87
CA LEU A 107 5.49 -6.36 6.74
C LEU A 107 4.48 -6.55 7.88
N VAL A 108 3.29 -7.04 7.57
CA VAL A 108 2.21 -7.31 8.53
C VAL A 108 2.62 -8.38 9.54
N ALA A 109 3.34 -9.42 9.12
CA ALA A 109 3.88 -10.45 10.01
C ALA A 109 4.92 -9.95 11.04
N LYS A 110 5.26 -8.65 11.02
CA LYS A 110 6.11 -7.99 12.03
C LYS A 110 5.30 -7.29 13.11
N LEU A 111 4.00 -7.13 12.91
CA LEU A 111 3.11 -6.52 13.89
C LEU A 111 2.84 -7.50 15.05
N PRO A 112 2.45 -6.98 16.24
CA PRO A 112 1.91 -7.80 17.32
C PRO A 112 0.70 -8.63 16.86
N THR A 113 0.50 -9.81 17.44
CA THR A 113 -0.62 -10.70 17.08
C THR A 113 -1.78 -10.65 18.07
N ASP A 114 -1.71 -9.79 19.08
CA ASP A 114 -2.69 -9.73 20.16
C ASP A 114 -3.96 -8.92 19.78
N PHE A 115 -3.93 -8.20 18.66
CA PHE A 115 -5.04 -7.36 18.20
C PHE A 115 -5.05 -7.18 16.67
N PRO A 116 -6.23 -6.96 16.08
CA PRO A 116 -6.38 -6.78 14.64
C PRO A 116 -5.89 -5.40 14.18
N PHE A 117 -5.36 -5.35 12.96
CA PHE A 117 -4.95 -4.12 12.27
C PHE A 117 -5.82 -3.85 11.06
N HIS A 118 -5.97 -2.57 10.72
CA HIS A 118 -6.46 -2.11 9.42
C HIS A 118 -5.27 -1.67 8.57
N VAL A 119 -5.02 -2.42 7.50
CA VAL A 119 -3.93 -2.19 6.55
C VAL A 119 -4.46 -1.42 5.32
N TYR A 120 -3.93 -0.21 5.12
CA TYR A 120 -4.14 0.60 3.92
C TYR A 120 -3.06 0.34 2.88
N ILE A 121 -3.46 0.11 1.63
CA ILE A 121 -2.58 -0.49 0.61
C ILE A 121 -2.69 0.28 -0.72
N ASP A 122 -1.53 0.63 -1.32
CA ASP A 122 -1.50 1.20 -2.67
C ASP A 122 -1.84 0.16 -3.77
N ASN A 123 -2.38 0.63 -4.89
CA ASN A 123 -2.76 -0.15 -6.07
C ASN A 123 -1.67 -1.08 -6.61
N PHE A 124 -0.39 -0.77 -6.39
CA PHE A 124 0.69 -1.66 -6.79
C PHE A 124 0.54 -3.03 -6.13
N PHE A 125 0.22 -3.02 -4.83
CA PHE A 125 0.14 -4.21 -3.99
C PHE A 125 -1.26 -4.83 -3.96
N THR A 126 -2.32 -4.00 -3.99
CA THR A 126 -3.70 -4.46 -3.80
C THR A 126 -4.12 -5.51 -4.82
N SER A 127 -4.67 -6.61 -4.32
CA SER A 127 -5.34 -7.67 -5.07
C SER A 127 -6.46 -8.26 -4.20
N PHE A 128 -7.45 -8.89 -4.83
CA PHE A 128 -8.54 -9.54 -4.12
C PHE A 128 -8.03 -10.66 -3.19
N ARG A 129 -7.13 -11.52 -3.70
CA ARG A 129 -6.46 -12.56 -2.91
C ARG A 129 -5.69 -12.04 -1.69
N LEU A 130 -5.04 -10.88 -1.81
CA LEU A 130 -4.34 -10.27 -0.69
C LEU A 130 -5.30 -9.86 0.43
N LEU A 131 -6.48 -9.34 0.08
CA LEU A 131 -7.48 -8.96 1.07
C LEU A 131 -8.02 -10.16 1.84
N ILE A 132 -8.26 -11.28 1.14
CA ILE A 132 -8.63 -12.55 1.80
C ILE A 132 -7.52 -13.02 2.73
N ALA A 133 -6.27 -13.01 2.26
CA ALA A 133 -5.12 -13.41 3.08
C ALA A 133 -4.93 -12.53 4.33
N LEU A 134 -5.31 -11.25 4.30
CA LEU A 134 -5.30 -10.40 5.50
C LEU A 134 -6.39 -10.84 6.49
N MET A 135 -7.59 -11.15 6.01
CA MET A 135 -8.68 -11.64 6.87
C MET A 135 -8.35 -12.99 7.53
N ASP A 136 -7.67 -13.89 6.81
CA ASP A 136 -7.19 -15.16 7.36
C ASP A 136 -6.19 -14.96 8.53
N PHE A 137 -5.55 -13.79 8.60
CA PHE A 137 -4.64 -13.37 9.67
C PHE A 137 -5.30 -12.40 10.68
N ASP A 138 -6.63 -12.34 10.73
CA ASP A 138 -7.41 -11.45 11.61
C ASP A 138 -7.08 -9.96 11.41
N HIS A 139 -6.86 -9.57 10.15
CA HIS A 139 -6.59 -8.19 9.77
C HIS A 139 -7.56 -7.72 8.69
N GLN A 140 -7.83 -6.42 8.71
CA GLN A 140 -8.62 -5.75 7.71
C GLN A 140 -7.72 -5.11 6.65
N GLY A 141 -8.19 -5.04 5.42
CA GLY A 141 -7.46 -4.44 4.31
C GLY A 141 -8.34 -3.50 3.52
N THR A 142 -7.79 -2.34 3.15
CA THR A 142 -8.43 -1.43 2.20
C THR A 142 -7.39 -0.86 1.25
N GLY A 143 -7.66 -0.90 -0.04
CA GLY A 143 -6.73 -0.37 -1.03
C GLY A 143 -7.40 -0.03 -2.34
N THR A 144 -6.81 0.91 -3.07
CA THR A 144 -7.19 1.11 -4.47
C THR A 144 -6.82 -0.15 -5.26
N ILE A 145 -7.71 -0.64 -6.11
CA ILE A 145 -7.48 -1.82 -6.94
C ILE A 145 -7.55 -1.46 -8.41
N ARG A 146 -6.62 -2.01 -9.20
CA ARG A 146 -6.62 -1.77 -10.65
C ARG A 146 -7.82 -2.47 -11.27
N SER A 147 -8.44 -1.83 -12.26
CA SER A 147 -9.64 -2.34 -12.92
C SER A 147 -9.47 -3.71 -13.58
N ASN A 148 -8.26 -4.07 -13.98
CA ASN A 148 -7.93 -5.39 -14.53
C ASN A 148 -7.64 -6.45 -13.46
N ARG A 149 -7.81 -6.13 -12.17
CA ARG A 149 -7.56 -7.04 -11.02
C ARG A 149 -8.81 -7.34 -10.20
N VAL A 150 -10.00 -7.01 -10.71
CA VAL A 150 -11.29 -7.19 -10.00
C VAL A 150 -11.94 -8.55 -10.25
N GLU A 151 -11.17 -9.56 -10.69
CA GLU A 151 -11.62 -10.96 -10.85
C GLU A 151 -12.94 -11.17 -11.63
N ASN A 152 -13.17 -10.37 -12.68
CA ASN A 152 -14.40 -10.37 -13.48
C ASN A 152 -15.68 -10.02 -12.69
N ALA A 153 -15.55 -9.35 -11.55
CA ALA A 153 -16.69 -8.83 -10.80
C ALA A 153 -17.61 -8.01 -11.73
N PRO A 154 -18.94 -8.22 -11.67
CA PRO A 154 -19.92 -7.55 -12.53
C PRO A 154 -20.16 -6.08 -12.13
N LEU A 155 -19.07 -5.33 -11.97
CA LEU A 155 -19.08 -3.88 -11.79
C LEU A 155 -19.41 -3.17 -13.10
N GLU A 156 -20.18 -2.09 -13.00
CA GLU A 156 -20.44 -1.18 -14.11
C GLU A 156 -19.14 -0.76 -14.78
N SER A 157 -19.14 -0.73 -16.11
CA SER A 157 -17.92 -0.46 -16.88
C SER A 157 -17.34 0.92 -16.55
N ILE A 158 -16.01 1.05 -16.70
CA ILE A 158 -15.33 2.35 -16.53
C ILE A 158 -15.95 3.41 -17.47
N ALA A 159 -16.32 3.00 -18.69
CA ALA A 159 -16.89 3.90 -19.68
C ALA A 159 -18.26 4.43 -19.27
N ASP A 160 -19.08 3.61 -18.60
CA ASP A 160 -20.43 4.00 -18.21
C ASP A 160 -20.43 4.83 -16.93
N ILE A 161 -19.64 4.45 -15.92
CA ILE A 161 -19.44 5.29 -14.71
C ILE A 161 -18.89 6.67 -15.07
N LYS A 162 -17.96 6.75 -16.03
CA LYS A 162 -17.35 8.04 -16.43
C LYS A 162 -18.35 9.02 -17.05
N LYS A 163 -19.46 8.53 -17.65
CA LYS A 163 -20.53 9.36 -18.21
C LYS A 163 -21.46 9.93 -17.13
N LYS A 164 -21.50 9.30 -15.95
CA LYS A 164 -22.33 9.75 -14.82
C LYS A 164 -21.70 10.96 -14.14
N GLN A 165 -22.50 11.64 -13.31
CA GLN A 165 -22.01 12.77 -12.52
C GLN A 165 -20.85 12.34 -11.60
N ARG A 166 -19.87 13.23 -11.40
CA ARG A 166 -18.81 13.04 -10.40
C ARG A 166 -19.41 12.75 -9.02
N GLY A 167 -18.87 11.77 -8.32
CA GLY A 167 -19.43 11.22 -7.08
C GLY A 167 -20.37 10.02 -7.28
N SER A 168 -20.80 9.72 -8.51
CA SER A 168 -21.53 8.48 -8.81
C SER A 168 -20.66 7.25 -8.56
N TYR A 169 -21.27 6.18 -8.09
CA TYR A 169 -20.58 4.93 -7.79
C TYR A 169 -21.43 3.70 -8.15
N ASP A 170 -20.74 2.57 -8.22
CA ASP A 170 -21.30 1.22 -8.24
C ASP A 170 -20.57 0.38 -7.19
N GLN A 171 -21.31 -0.47 -6.50
CA GLN A 171 -20.79 -1.32 -5.43
C GLN A 171 -21.21 -2.76 -5.66
N ILE A 172 -20.27 -3.67 -5.44
CA ILE A 172 -20.53 -5.09 -5.29
C ILE A 172 -19.86 -5.59 -4.01
N ILE A 173 -20.44 -6.61 -3.38
CA ILE A 173 -19.85 -7.33 -2.27
C ILE A 173 -19.77 -8.79 -2.71
N ASP A 174 -18.60 -9.41 -2.56
CA ASP A 174 -18.49 -10.85 -2.72
C ASP A 174 -19.15 -11.54 -1.52
N GLU A 175 -20.20 -12.31 -1.77
CA GLU A 175 -20.97 -12.99 -0.70
C GLU A 175 -20.14 -14.06 0.03
N THR A 176 -19.09 -14.58 -0.61
CA THR A 176 -18.24 -15.64 -0.04
C THR A 176 -17.26 -15.08 0.97
N SER A 177 -16.51 -14.04 0.59
CA SER A 177 -15.45 -13.44 1.42
C SER A 177 -15.89 -12.21 2.20
N GLY A 178 -17.01 -11.58 1.84
CA GLY A 178 -17.44 -10.28 2.38
C GLY A 178 -16.66 -9.08 1.86
N VAL A 179 -15.70 -9.29 0.93
CA VAL A 179 -14.91 -8.19 0.35
C VAL A 179 -15.81 -7.30 -0.52
N SER A 180 -15.80 -6.01 -0.23
CA SER A 180 -16.48 -5.00 -1.03
C SER A 180 -15.57 -4.47 -2.15
N LEU A 181 -16.16 -4.21 -3.31
CA LEU A 181 -15.57 -3.45 -4.38
C LEU A 181 -16.46 -2.25 -4.69
N VAL A 182 -15.89 -1.05 -4.63
CA VAL A 182 -16.57 0.20 -4.93
C VAL A 182 -15.87 0.88 -6.08
N ARG A 183 -16.57 1.06 -7.20
CA ARG A 183 -16.10 1.86 -8.34
C ARG A 183 -16.80 3.20 -8.33
N TYR A 184 -16.07 4.31 -8.34
CA TYR A 184 -16.66 5.64 -8.29
C TYR A 184 -16.01 6.60 -9.28
N ASN A 185 -16.80 7.58 -9.75
CA ASN A 185 -16.35 8.62 -10.67
C ASN A 185 -15.78 9.83 -9.92
N ASP A 186 -14.49 10.10 -10.08
CA ASP A 186 -13.83 11.33 -9.63
C ASP A 186 -13.30 12.13 -10.85
N ASN A 187 -12.14 12.78 -10.75
CA ASN A 187 -11.39 13.25 -11.93
C ASN A 187 -11.05 12.10 -12.90
N ASN A 188 -10.86 10.90 -12.34
CA ASN A 188 -10.79 9.65 -13.05
C ASN A 188 -11.66 8.63 -12.31
N VAL A 189 -12.05 7.56 -13.00
CA VAL A 189 -12.74 6.43 -12.37
C VAL A 189 -11.74 5.66 -11.51
N VAL A 190 -12.07 5.46 -10.25
CA VAL A 190 -11.25 4.71 -9.28
C VAL A 190 -12.06 3.51 -8.81
N THR A 191 -11.38 2.39 -8.55
CA THR A 191 -11.97 1.23 -7.88
C THR A 191 -11.21 1.00 -6.57
N VAL A 192 -11.95 0.78 -5.49
CA VAL A 192 -11.41 0.48 -4.16
C VAL A 192 -11.95 -0.87 -3.73
N ALA A 193 -11.08 -1.66 -3.10
CA ALA A 193 -11.43 -2.94 -2.50
C ALA A 193 -11.24 -2.84 -0.98
N SER A 194 -12.16 -3.39 -0.20
CA SER A 194 -12.14 -3.31 1.26
C SER A 194 -12.74 -4.55 1.91
N THR A 195 -12.20 -4.99 3.05
CA THR A 195 -12.73 -6.13 3.82
C THR A 195 -13.72 -5.73 4.92
N CYS A 196 -13.82 -4.44 5.24
CA CYS A 196 -14.57 -3.97 6.41
C CYS A 196 -15.67 -2.96 6.08
N GLU A 197 -15.52 -2.26 4.97
CA GLU A 197 -16.31 -1.06 4.68
C GLU A 197 -16.77 -1.07 3.22
N GLY A 198 -17.96 -0.55 2.97
CA GLY A 198 -18.55 -0.44 1.64
C GLY A 198 -18.62 1.02 1.19
N VAL A 199 -19.74 1.43 0.59
CA VAL A 199 -19.99 2.85 0.30
C VAL A 199 -20.34 3.65 1.55
N SER A 200 -20.96 2.99 2.54
CA SER A 200 -21.34 3.63 3.80
C SER A 200 -20.27 3.41 4.86
N PRO A 201 -19.94 4.43 5.69
CA PRO A 201 -20.49 5.78 5.64
C PRO A 201 -19.93 6.61 4.46
N VAL A 202 -20.82 7.33 3.77
CA VAL A 202 -20.40 8.34 2.78
C VAL A 202 -19.88 9.54 3.54
N GLY A 203 -18.65 9.96 3.27
CA GLY A 203 -18.11 11.19 3.85
C GLY A 203 -17.80 12.25 2.81
N SER A 204 -17.33 13.39 3.30
CA SER A 204 -17.00 14.54 2.46
C SER A 204 -15.50 14.81 2.48
N ALA A 205 -14.93 15.10 1.31
CA ALA A 205 -13.54 15.47 1.17
C ALA A 205 -13.41 16.67 0.24
N GLN A 206 -12.52 17.60 0.58
CA GLN A 206 -12.22 18.72 -0.29
C GLN A 206 -11.22 18.28 -1.36
N ARG A 207 -11.69 18.13 -2.60
CA ARG A 207 -10.87 17.64 -3.73
C ARG A 207 -10.87 18.62 -4.90
N TRP A 208 -9.77 18.60 -5.66
CA TRP A 208 -9.66 19.36 -6.90
C TRP A 208 -10.58 18.77 -7.97
N SER A 209 -11.43 19.58 -8.59
CA SER A 209 -12.22 19.22 -9.77
C SER A 209 -11.49 19.73 -11.02
N SER A 210 -11.06 18.83 -11.90
CA SER A 210 -10.43 19.22 -13.17
C SER A 210 -11.42 19.91 -14.13
N ALA A 211 -12.71 19.54 -14.05
CA ALA A 211 -13.77 20.15 -14.86
C ALA A 211 -14.03 21.60 -14.44
N GLU A 212 -14.04 21.88 -13.14
CA GLU A 212 -14.35 23.21 -12.60
C GLU A 212 -13.12 24.05 -12.27
N ARG A 213 -11.92 23.44 -12.30
CA ARG A 213 -10.63 24.07 -11.97
C ARG A 213 -10.60 24.75 -10.59
N LYS A 214 -11.26 24.13 -9.61
CA LYS A 214 -11.29 24.59 -8.22
C LYS A 214 -11.43 23.40 -7.28
N LYS A 215 -11.20 23.64 -5.98
CA LYS A 215 -11.46 22.66 -4.93
C LYS A 215 -12.94 22.70 -4.54
N ASN A 216 -13.62 21.57 -4.66
CA ASN A 216 -15.00 21.38 -4.21
C ASN A 216 -15.05 20.44 -3.01
N LEU A 217 -16.09 20.60 -2.20
CA LEU A 217 -16.44 19.60 -1.20
C LEU A 217 -17.29 18.54 -1.90
N ASP A 218 -16.73 17.35 -2.10
CA ASP A 218 -17.42 16.25 -2.77
C ASP A 218 -17.83 15.21 -1.74
N SER A 219 -19.08 14.74 -1.84
CA SER A 219 -19.53 13.53 -1.17
C SER A 219 -18.85 12.34 -1.87
N THR A 220 -17.92 11.69 -1.19
CA THR A 220 -17.19 10.54 -1.71
C THR A 220 -17.53 9.32 -0.88
N ALA A 221 -17.70 8.17 -1.54
CA ALA A 221 -17.59 6.88 -0.87
C ALA A 221 -16.18 6.82 -0.25
N LEU A 222 -16.07 7.14 1.04
CA LEU A 222 -14.78 7.22 1.71
C LEU A 222 -14.36 5.80 2.02
N LEU A 223 -13.42 5.28 1.23
CA LEU A 223 -12.63 4.14 1.67
C LEU A 223 -11.15 4.45 1.79
N CYS A 224 -10.64 5.51 1.16
CA CYS A 224 -9.28 5.99 1.37
C CYS A 224 -9.05 7.29 0.64
N SER A 225 -9.03 8.40 1.36
CA SER A 225 -8.36 9.61 0.90
C SER A 225 -8.08 10.51 2.07
N ASN A 226 -7.06 10.12 2.84
CA ASN A 226 -6.17 11.01 3.60
C ASN A 226 -5.08 10.12 4.23
N VAL A 227 -4.45 9.29 3.39
CA VAL A 227 -3.10 8.78 3.63
C VAL A 227 -2.16 9.55 2.71
#